data_AF-A0A9W6NP49-F1
#
_entry.id   AF-A0A9W6NP49-F1
#
_cell.length_a   1.000
_cell.length_b   1.000
_cell.length_c   1.000
_cell.angle_alpha   90.00
_cell.angle_beta   90.00
_cell.angle_gamma   90.00
#
_symmetry.space_group_name_H-M   'P 1'
#
loop_
_entity.id
_entity.type
_entity.pdbx_description
1 polymer ?
#
loop_
_entity_poly.entity_id
_entity_poly.type
_entity_poly.pdbx_seq_one_letter_code
_entity_poly.pdbx_strand_id
1 'polypeptide(L)'
;MSSSARTGVSRQAKHIFVTGGVASSLGKGLTGSSLGSLLSARGLRVVMQKLDPYLNVDPGTMNPFQHGEVFVTDDGAETDLDIGHYERFLDQDLSRNANVTTGQIYSTVIAKERRGEYLGDTVQVIPHITNEIKARIRAMSEPSGDDAAPDVVITEVGGTVGDIESLPFLEAIRQVRHDIGRDNCFFLHVSLVPYLAPSGELKTKPTQHSVAALRSIGIQPDALVCRSDREIPEKTKNKLALYCDVDAEAVVSAPDAPSIYDIPRVLHEEGLDAYVVRRLGLSFRDVAWKKWDDLLDRVHHPRQTVTVAIVGKYVDLPDAYLSVTEAVRAAGFAHRARVEIRWVPSDACTTPAGAAQALAGVDGVVIPGGFGVRGIEGKIGAAQYTRERGIPTLGLCLGLQCMTIEVLRHVAGIAGANSVEFDAEASEPVISTMADQHDIVAGKGDLGGTMRLGAYPAVLTPGTLTADAYGTTEVSERHRHRYEVNNAYRDAMTGAGLQISGTSPDGRLVEFVELDREQHPFFVATQAHPELKSRPTRAHPLFAAFVGAAVAYNAADRLPVELETVDA
;
A
#
# COMPACT_ATOMS: atom_id res chain seq x y z
N MET A 1 -6.64 -49.58 -21.01
CA MET A 1 -5.97 -49.98 -19.75
C MET A 1 -4.57 -49.40 -19.83
N SER A 2 -4.25 -48.26 -19.24
CA SER A 2 -4.22 -47.96 -17.81
C SER A 2 -4.45 -46.45 -17.63
N SER A 3 -5.55 -46.07 -16.98
CA SER A 3 -5.68 -44.73 -16.39
C SER A 3 -4.91 -44.74 -15.08
N SER A 4 -3.81 -44.00 -15.06
CA SER A 4 -3.18 -43.60 -13.80
C SER A 4 -4.15 -42.66 -13.10
N ALA A 5 -4.91 -43.21 -12.17
CA ALA A 5 -5.67 -42.47 -11.18
C ALA A 5 -4.67 -41.62 -10.39
N ARG A 6 -4.65 -40.30 -10.64
CA ARG A 6 -4.07 -39.35 -9.70
C ARG A 6 -4.93 -39.44 -8.45
N THR A 7 -4.41 -40.09 -7.43
CA THR A 7 -4.95 -40.09 -6.08
C THR A 7 -5.11 -38.63 -5.65
N GLY A 8 -6.36 -38.23 -5.44
CA GLY A 8 -6.72 -36.93 -4.88
C GLY A 8 -6.26 -36.84 -3.43
N VAL A 9 -5.00 -36.49 -3.21
CA VAL A 9 -4.59 -35.87 -1.95
C VAL A 9 -5.12 -34.45 -2.04
N SER A 10 -6.11 -34.08 -1.24
CA SER A 10 -6.49 -32.67 -1.10
C SER A 10 -5.23 -31.92 -0.68
N ARG A 11 -4.67 -31.08 -1.55
CA ARG A 11 -3.44 -30.34 -1.27
C ARG A 11 -3.75 -29.35 -0.16
N GLN A 12 -3.38 -29.69 1.07
CA GLN A 12 -3.53 -28.80 2.22
C GLN A 12 -2.57 -27.62 2.06
N ALA A 13 -3.10 -26.41 2.12
CA ALA A 13 -2.29 -25.19 2.11
C ALA A 13 -1.30 -25.19 3.28
N LYS A 14 -0.07 -24.76 3.02
CA LYS A 14 0.97 -24.60 4.05
C LYS A 14 0.84 -23.22 4.68
N HIS A 15 1.04 -23.12 5.99
CA HIS A 15 1.01 -21.85 6.71
C HIS A 15 2.42 -21.44 7.15
N ILE A 16 2.81 -20.21 6.83
CA ILE A 16 4.03 -19.58 7.33
C ILE A 16 3.62 -18.44 8.26
N PHE A 17 3.92 -18.55 9.54
CA PHE A 17 3.64 -17.51 10.51
C PHE A 17 4.89 -16.66 10.74
N VAL A 18 4.80 -15.36 10.47
CA VAL A 18 5.89 -14.40 10.67
C VAL A 18 5.65 -13.66 11.99
N THR A 19 6.57 -13.78 12.94
CA THR A 19 6.46 -13.16 14.27
C THR A 19 7.62 -12.20 14.53
N GLY A 20 7.39 -11.21 15.40
CA GLY A 20 8.36 -10.18 15.76
C GLY A 20 8.94 -10.33 17.14
N GLY A 21 10.22 -10.03 17.31
CA GLY A 21 10.92 -10.06 18.57
C GLY A 21 11.72 -8.81 18.85
N VAL A 22 12.06 -8.57 20.12
CA VAL A 22 12.90 -7.46 20.60
C VAL A 22 12.27 -6.07 20.49
N ALA A 23 11.86 -5.65 19.29
CA ALA A 23 11.27 -4.34 19.03
C ALA A 23 10.31 -4.39 17.83
N SER A 24 9.41 -3.40 17.74
CA SER A 24 8.62 -3.13 16.55
C SER A 24 9.47 -2.47 15.45
N SER A 25 8.89 -2.29 14.25
CA SER A 25 9.53 -1.62 13.11
C SER A 25 10.80 -2.26 12.55
N LEU A 26 11.04 -3.54 12.83
CA LEU A 26 12.15 -4.33 12.27
C LEU A 26 11.94 -4.78 10.81
N GLY A 27 10.86 -4.35 10.15
CA GLY A 27 10.56 -4.76 8.76
C GLY A 27 10.03 -6.18 8.62
N LYS A 28 9.12 -6.60 9.53
CA LYS A 28 8.45 -7.91 9.48
C LYS A 28 7.64 -8.09 8.19
N GLY A 29 6.78 -7.12 7.88
CA GLY A 29 5.99 -7.11 6.66
C GLY A 29 6.83 -7.18 5.39
N LEU A 30 7.92 -6.41 5.30
CA LEU A 30 8.85 -6.47 4.16
C LEU A 30 9.58 -7.82 4.05
N THR A 31 9.97 -8.41 5.18
CA THR A 31 10.58 -9.76 5.20
C THR A 31 9.59 -10.81 4.71
N GLY A 32 8.35 -10.79 5.22
CA GLY A 32 7.27 -11.68 4.79
C GLY A 32 6.93 -11.48 3.30
N SER A 33 6.86 -10.24 2.84
CA SER A 33 6.58 -9.87 1.45
C SER A 33 7.67 -10.36 0.51
N SER A 34 8.93 -10.22 0.92
CA SER A 34 10.10 -10.65 0.14
C SER A 34 10.15 -12.18 0.03
N LEU A 35 9.88 -12.90 1.13
CA LEU A 35 9.74 -14.35 1.09
C LEU A 35 8.56 -14.77 0.21
N GLY A 36 7.42 -14.09 0.32
CA GLY A 36 6.26 -14.34 -0.54
C GLY A 36 6.57 -14.17 -2.02
N SER A 37 7.29 -13.10 -2.38
CA SER A 37 7.74 -12.85 -3.75
C SER A 37 8.68 -13.93 -4.27
N LEU A 38 9.65 -14.39 -3.45
CA LEU A 38 10.55 -15.49 -3.82
C LEU A 38 9.79 -16.80 -4.05
N LEU A 39 8.84 -17.15 -3.17
CA LEU A 39 8.02 -18.34 -3.31
C LEU A 39 7.11 -18.26 -4.55
N SER A 40 6.51 -17.10 -4.82
CA SER A 40 5.75 -16.84 -6.04
C SER A 40 6.61 -16.95 -7.30
N ALA A 41 7.86 -16.46 -7.27
CA ALA A 41 8.83 -16.58 -8.36
C ALA A 41 9.33 -18.03 -8.57
N ARG A 42 9.14 -18.92 -7.59
CA ARG A 42 9.29 -20.39 -7.74
C ARG A 42 8.03 -21.05 -8.31
N GLY A 43 7.00 -20.28 -8.65
CA GLY A 43 5.76 -20.76 -9.25
C GLY A 43 4.77 -21.36 -8.24
N LEU A 44 4.88 -21.02 -6.96
CA LEU A 44 3.88 -21.35 -5.95
C LEU A 44 2.80 -20.27 -5.92
N ARG A 45 1.56 -20.67 -5.64
CA ARG A 45 0.49 -19.70 -5.34
C ARG A 45 0.58 -19.27 -3.88
N VAL A 46 0.98 -18.02 -3.64
CA VAL A 46 1.15 -17.46 -2.29
C VAL A 46 0.12 -16.38 -2.05
N VAL A 47 -0.52 -16.41 -0.88
CA VAL A 47 -1.34 -15.30 -0.37
C VAL A 47 -0.81 -14.85 0.99
N MET A 48 -1.12 -13.60 1.36
CA MET A 48 -0.62 -13.00 2.59
C MET A 48 -1.76 -12.44 3.45
N GLN A 49 -1.54 -12.45 4.77
CA GLN A 49 -2.47 -11.95 5.77
C GLN A 49 -1.70 -11.23 6.88
N LYS A 50 -2.29 -10.17 7.42
CA LYS A 50 -1.83 -9.41 8.59
C LYS A 50 -2.82 -9.57 9.74
N LEU A 51 -2.32 -9.93 10.92
CA LEU A 51 -3.07 -9.88 12.18
C LEU A 51 -2.63 -8.64 12.97
N ASP A 52 -3.51 -7.66 13.11
CA ASP A 52 -3.24 -6.41 13.80
C ASP A 52 -3.79 -6.40 15.23
N PRO A 53 -2.95 -6.15 16.25
CA PRO A 53 -3.36 -6.25 17.64
C PRO A 53 -4.21 -5.07 18.14
N TYR A 54 -4.36 -4.00 17.35
CA TYR A 54 -5.15 -2.84 17.74
C TYR A 54 -6.67 -3.12 17.75
N LEU A 55 -7.39 -2.33 18.55
CA LEU A 55 -8.83 -2.48 18.81
C LEU A 55 -9.73 -1.84 17.76
N ASN A 56 -9.22 -0.95 16.92
CA ASN A 56 -9.98 -0.40 15.81
C ASN A 56 -10.43 -1.55 14.89
N VAL A 57 -11.71 -1.55 14.50
CA VAL A 57 -12.28 -2.58 13.60
C VAL A 57 -11.65 -2.48 12.21
N ASP A 58 -11.35 -1.28 11.79
CA ASP A 58 -10.61 -0.93 10.59
C ASP A 58 -9.75 0.31 10.91
N PRO A 59 -8.71 0.60 10.11
CA PRO A 59 -7.90 1.79 10.34
C PRO A 59 -8.54 3.08 9.81
N GLY A 60 -9.77 3.04 9.28
CA GLY A 60 -10.44 4.20 8.71
C GLY A 60 -10.68 5.33 9.71
N THR A 61 -10.76 4.99 11.00
CA THR A 61 -10.91 5.93 12.13
C THR A 61 -9.58 6.40 12.73
N MET A 62 -8.45 5.83 12.28
CA MET A 62 -7.13 6.14 12.81
C MET A 62 -6.57 7.39 12.14
N ASN A 63 -5.81 8.17 12.91
CA ASN A 63 -5.14 9.35 12.36
C ASN A 63 -3.95 8.91 11.49
N PRO A 64 -3.89 9.33 10.20
CA PRO A 64 -2.78 8.98 9.33
C PRO A 64 -1.41 9.42 9.87
N PHE A 65 -1.33 10.47 10.71
CA PHE A 65 -0.09 10.89 11.37
C PHE A 65 0.49 9.87 12.37
N GLN A 66 -0.32 8.92 12.84
CA GLN A 66 0.11 7.97 13.88
C GLN A 66 0.33 6.58 13.33
N HIS A 67 -0.37 6.23 12.25
CA HIS A 67 -0.44 4.86 11.75
C HIS A 67 -0.13 4.71 10.25
N GLY A 68 0.17 5.80 9.56
CA GLY A 68 0.44 5.78 8.12
C GLY A 68 -0.85 5.78 7.30
N GLU A 69 -0.73 5.41 6.02
CA GLU A 69 -1.87 5.36 5.11
C GLU A 69 -2.89 4.26 5.46
N VAL A 70 -4.14 4.48 5.07
CA VAL A 70 -5.16 3.41 5.00
C VAL A 70 -5.12 2.83 3.60
N PHE A 71 -4.84 1.54 3.49
CA PHE A 71 -4.89 0.84 2.21
C PHE A 71 -6.33 0.39 1.94
N VAL A 72 -6.74 0.39 0.67
CA VAL A 72 -8.07 -0.10 0.25
C VAL A 72 -7.90 -1.21 -0.76
N THR A 73 -8.64 -2.29 -0.56
CA THR A 73 -8.69 -3.47 -1.45
C THR A 73 -9.82 -3.36 -2.46
N ASP A 74 -9.82 -4.20 -3.51
CA ASP A 74 -10.87 -4.15 -4.54
C ASP A 74 -12.28 -4.40 -3.97
N ASP A 75 -12.40 -5.22 -2.92
CA ASP A 75 -13.67 -5.51 -2.24
C ASP A 75 -14.11 -4.44 -1.21
N GLY A 76 -13.38 -3.32 -1.18
CA GLY A 76 -13.72 -2.15 -0.37
C GLY A 76 -13.38 -2.27 1.11
N ALA A 77 -12.56 -3.23 1.52
CA ALA A 77 -12.02 -3.19 2.88
C ALA A 77 -10.93 -2.12 3.02
N GLU A 78 -11.08 -1.30 4.05
CA GLU A 78 -10.05 -0.43 4.60
C GLU A 78 -9.13 -1.28 5.49
N THR A 79 -7.85 -1.30 5.18
CA THR A 79 -6.86 -2.19 5.81
C THR A 79 -5.60 -1.44 6.20
N ASP A 80 -4.79 -2.08 7.03
CA ASP A 80 -3.44 -1.63 7.35
C ASP A 80 -2.56 -1.50 6.09
N LEU A 81 -1.57 -0.61 6.13
CA LEU A 81 -0.66 -0.32 5.02
C LEU A 81 0.17 -1.54 4.57
N ASP A 82 0.36 -2.54 5.45
CA ASP A 82 1.12 -3.74 5.12
C ASP A 82 0.45 -4.55 4.00
N ILE A 83 -0.88 -4.48 3.86
CA ILE A 83 -1.58 -5.13 2.73
C ILE A 83 -1.08 -4.56 1.40
N GLY A 84 -0.78 -3.27 1.34
CA GLY A 84 -0.18 -2.66 0.17
C GLY A 84 1.22 -3.21 -0.12
N HIS A 85 2.04 -3.49 0.89
CA HIS A 85 3.33 -4.16 0.68
C HIS A 85 3.14 -5.55 0.09
N TYR A 86 2.18 -6.31 0.60
CA TYR A 86 1.90 -7.66 0.12
C TYR A 86 1.49 -7.65 -1.35
N GLU A 87 0.52 -6.80 -1.71
CA GLU A 87 0.08 -6.66 -3.10
C GLU A 87 1.23 -6.21 -4.02
N ARG A 88 2.06 -5.24 -3.59
CA ARG A 88 3.22 -4.75 -4.35
C ARG A 88 4.26 -5.82 -4.64
N PHE A 89 4.56 -6.69 -3.68
CA PHE A 89 5.58 -7.73 -3.83
C PHE A 89 5.07 -9.01 -4.51
N LEU A 90 3.80 -9.35 -4.32
CA LEU A 90 3.16 -10.52 -4.94
C LEU A 90 2.63 -10.24 -6.33
N ASP A 91 2.40 -8.97 -6.68
CA ASP A 91 1.71 -8.56 -7.90
C ASP A 91 0.30 -9.18 -8.01
N GLN A 92 -0.43 -9.18 -6.90
CA GLN A 92 -1.77 -9.78 -6.76
C GLN A 92 -2.66 -8.85 -5.94
N ASP A 93 -3.97 -8.94 -6.18
CA ASP A 93 -4.97 -8.22 -5.40
C ASP A 93 -5.43 -9.10 -4.23
N LEU A 94 -5.48 -8.52 -3.03
CA LEU A 94 -5.89 -9.20 -1.81
C LEU A 94 -7.32 -8.80 -1.43
N SER A 95 -8.00 -9.68 -0.69
CA SER A 95 -9.35 -9.42 -0.18
C SER A 95 -9.31 -8.90 1.25
N ARG A 96 -10.47 -8.50 1.78
CA ARG A 96 -10.68 -8.14 3.19
C ARG A 96 -10.17 -9.17 4.19
N ASN A 97 -10.12 -10.44 3.81
CA ASN A 97 -9.64 -11.50 4.69
C ASN A 97 -8.13 -11.40 4.97
N ALA A 98 -7.39 -10.63 4.15
CA ALA A 98 -5.98 -10.40 4.33
C ALA A 98 -5.66 -9.48 5.52
N ASN A 99 -6.62 -8.76 6.10
CA ASN A 99 -6.40 -7.96 7.32
C ASN A 99 -7.39 -8.35 8.41
N VAL A 100 -6.86 -8.70 9.58
CA VAL A 100 -7.64 -9.13 10.74
C VAL A 100 -7.22 -8.31 11.94
N THR A 101 -8.16 -7.65 12.60
CA THR A 101 -7.85 -6.82 13.78
C THR A 101 -8.44 -7.40 15.07
N THR A 102 -7.84 -7.08 16.23
CA THR A 102 -8.45 -7.42 17.53
C THR A 102 -9.87 -6.86 17.62
N GLY A 103 -10.12 -5.65 17.11
CA GLY A 103 -11.44 -5.03 17.04
C GLY A 103 -12.48 -5.88 16.32
N GLN A 104 -12.15 -6.41 15.14
CA GLN A 104 -13.03 -7.29 14.36
C GLN A 104 -13.33 -8.59 15.10
N ILE A 105 -12.30 -9.21 15.69
CA ILE A 105 -12.44 -10.48 16.40
C ILE A 105 -13.36 -10.32 17.61
N TYR A 106 -13.08 -9.33 18.46
CA TYR A 106 -13.83 -9.13 19.69
C TYR A 106 -15.27 -8.69 19.41
N SER A 107 -15.47 -7.74 18.47
CA SER A 107 -16.82 -7.33 18.08
C SER A 107 -17.64 -8.50 17.52
N THR A 108 -17.03 -9.35 16.67
CA THR A 108 -17.70 -10.55 16.14
C THR A 108 -18.09 -11.52 17.24
N VAL A 109 -17.18 -11.85 18.15
CA VAL A 109 -17.44 -12.80 19.24
C VAL A 109 -18.50 -12.27 20.20
N ILE A 110 -18.42 -11.00 20.59
CA ILE A 110 -19.43 -10.36 21.46
C ILE A 110 -20.81 -10.34 20.77
N ALA A 111 -20.87 -10.04 19.48
CA ALA A 111 -22.13 -10.01 18.74
C ALA A 111 -22.78 -11.41 18.65
N LYS A 112 -22.00 -12.47 18.41
CA LYS A 112 -22.47 -13.87 18.43
C LYS A 112 -23.01 -14.26 19.81
N GLU A 113 -22.32 -13.84 20.87
CA GLU A 113 -22.75 -14.07 22.25
C GLU A 113 -24.10 -13.41 22.54
N ARG A 114 -24.28 -12.13 22.17
CA ARG A 114 -25.56 -11.42 22.35
C ARG A 114 -26.72 -12.01 21.55
N ARG A 115 -26.44 -12.69 20.43
CA ARG A 115 -27.45 -13.43 19.65
C ARG A 115 -27.75 -14.83 20.20
N GLY A 116 -27.07 -15.28 21.25
CA GLY A 116 -27.26 -16.59 21.85
C GLY A 116 -26.61 -17.74 21.06
N GLU A 117 -25.68 -17.46 20.13
CA GLU A 117 -25.05 -18.48 19.29
C GLU A 117 -24.15 -19.45 20.06
N TYR A 118 -23.72 -19.08 21.27
CA TYR A 118 -22.97 -19.95 22.18
C TYR A 118 -23.85 -20.72 23.17
N LEU A 119 -25.18 -20.75 22.96
CA LEU A 119 -26.12 -21.62 23.69
C LEU A 119 -26.07 -21.55 25.23
N GLY A 120 -25.68 -20.38 25.77
CA GLY A 120 -25.56 -20.15 27.22
C GLY A 120 -24.18 -20.46 27.81
N ASP A 121 -23.19 -20.83 26.99
CA ASP A 121 -21.82 -21.04 27.43
C ASP A 121 -21.16 -19.74 27.90
N THR A 122 -20.20 -19.89 28.84
CA THR A 122 -19.35 -18.77 29.25
C THR A 122 -18.36 -18.46 28.13
N VAL A 123 -18.47 -17.28 27.51
CA VAL A 123 -17.54 -16.84 26.47
C VAL A 123 -16.21 -16.40 27.08
N GLN A 124 -15.11 -16.88 26.49
CA GLN A 124 -13.74 -16.80 27.02
C GLN A 124 -12.74 -16.53 25.88
N VAL A 125 -11.55 -16.03 26.22
CA VAL A 125 -10.46 -15.84 25.23
C VAL A 125 -10.07 -17.18 24.58
N ILE A 126 -9.92 -18.23 25.40
CA ILE A 126 -9.76 -19.60 24.93
C ILE A 126 -11.02 -20.37 25.35
N PRO A 127 -11.77 -20.98 24.42
CA PRO A 127 -11.45 -21.12 22.99
C PRO A 127 -12.07 -20.04 22.08
N HIS A 128 -12.99 -19.18 22.53
CA HIS A 128 -13.86 -18.42 21.62
C HIS A 128 -13.12 -17.37 20.77
N ILE A 129 -12.30 -16.50 21.39
CA ILE A 129 -11.50 -15.50 20.66
C ILE A 129 -10.46 -16.20 19.77
N THR A 130 -9.75 -17.19 20.31
CA THR A 130 -8.74 -17.95 19.55
C THR A 130 -9.36 -18.75 18.40
N ASN A 131 -10.58 -19.27 18.54
CA ASN A 131 -11.31 -19.95 17.48
C ASN A 131 -11.72 -19.00 16.35
N GLU A 132 -12.18 -17.79 16.68
CA GLU A 132 -12.47 -16.78 15.65
C GLU A 132 -11.19 -16.39 14.90
N ILE A 133 -10.06 -16.17 15.59
CA ILE A 133 -8.76 -15.92 14.94
C ILE A 133 -8.37 -17.09 14.02
N LYS A 134 -8.43 -18.33 14.50
CA LYS A 134 -8.14 -19.52 13.70
C LYS A 134 -9.04 -19.62 12.47
N ALA A 135 -10.32 -19.29 12.60
CA ALA A 135 -11.26 -19.29 11.49
C ALA A 135 -10.83 -18.27 10.41
N ARG A 136 -10.44 -17.04 10.80
CA ARG A 136 -9.91 -16.03 9.87
C ARG A 136 -8.61 -16.46 9.19
N ILE A 137 -7.71 -17.14 9.90
CA ILE A 137 -6.46 -17.67 9.31
C ILE A 137 -6.78 -18.77 8.28
N ARG A 138 -7.71 -19.69 8.60
CA ARG A 138 -8.07 -20.80 7.71
C ARG A 138 -8.84 -20.36 6.47
N ALA A 139 -9.63 -19.29 6.57
CA ALA A 139 -10.35 -18.73 5.44
C ALA A 139 -9.41 -18.30 4.30
N MET A 140 -8.15 -17.93 4.62
CA MET A 140 -7.14 -17.61 3.60
C MET A 140 -6.68 -18.82 2.78
N SER A 141 -6.94 -20.03 3.26
CA SER A 141 -6.58 -21.29 2.57
C SER A 141 -7.68 -21.78 1.62
N GLU A 142 -8.84 -21.11 1.61
CA GLU A 142 -9.95 -21.44 0.73
C GLU A 142 -9.73 -20.86 -0.69
N PRO A 143 -10.27 -21.50 -1.74
CA PRO A 143 -10.35 -20.90 -3.07
C PRO A 143 -11.02 -19.51 -3.02
N SER A 144 -10.54 -18.56 -3.82
CA SER A 144 -11.11 -17.21 -3.90
C SER A 144 -11.60 -16.94 -5.31
N GLY A 145 -12.91 -16.80 -5.49
CA GLY A 145 -13.51 -16.66 -6.82
C GLY A 145 -13.21 -17.87 -7.71
N ASP A 146 -12.72 -17.61 -8.93
CA ASP A 146 -12.32 -18.64 -9.90
C ASP A 146 -10.92 -19.20 -9.65
N ASP A 147 -10.19 -18.66 -8.67
CA ASP A 147 -8.84 -19.12 -8.38
C ASP A 147 -8.79 -20.41 -7.56
N ALA A 148 -7.78 -21.23 -7.85
CA ALA A 148 -7.45 -22.38 -7.02
C ALA A 148 -7.01 -21.98 -5.60
N ALA A 149 -7.16 -22.90 -4.66
CA ALA A 149 -6.63 -22.74 -3.31
C ALA A 149 -5.10 -22.44 -3.34
N PRO A 150 -4.60 -21.58 -2.45
CA PRO A 150 -3.18 -21.25 -2.40
C PRO A 150 -2.33 -22.43 -1.93
N ASP A 151 -1.08 -22.46 -2.37
CA ASP A 151 -0.09 -23.42 -1.89
C ASP A 151 0.45 -23.02 -0.52
N VAL A 152 0.61 -21.71 -0.31
CA VAL A 152 1.18 -21.12 0.90
C VAL A 152 0.37 -19.90 1.32
N VAL A 153 0.01 -19.84 2.60
CA VAL A 153 -0.51 -18.65 3.28
C VAL A 153 0.57 -18.13 4.22
N ILE A 154 1.03 -16.90 4.01
CA ILE A 154 1.94 -16.23 4.93
C ILE A 154 1.13 -15.28 5.81
N THR A 155 1.06 -15.57 7.11
CA THR A 155 0.36 -14.74 8.09
C THR A 155 1.37 -14.01 8.95
N GLU A 156 1.46 -12.69 8.80
CA GLU A 156 2.20 -11.82 9.71
C GLU A 156 1.39 -11.58 10.98
N VAL A 157 2.04 -11.76 12.12
CA VAL A 157 1.50 -11.43 13.43
C VAL A 157 2.09 -10.08 13.86
N GLY A 158 1.22 -9.08 13.91
CA GLY A 158 1.53 -7.74 14.40
C GLY A 158 1.92 -7.74 15.88
N GLY A 159 2.44 -6.61 16.34
CA GLY A 159 3.02 -6.46 17.69
C GLY A 159 4.40 -7.11 17.84
N THR A 160 4.82 -7.27 19.09
CA THR A 160 6.09 -7.90 19.49
C THR A 160 5.82 -9.04 20.46
N VAL A 161 6.50 -10.17 20.27
CA VAL A 161 6.43 -11.31 21.19
C VAL A 161 6.87 -10.87 22.58
N GLY A 162 5.99 -11.09 23.56
CA GLY A 162 6.14 -10.60 24.93
C GLY A 162 5.07 -9.58 25.32
N ASP A 163 4.47 -8.91 24.34
CA ASP A 163 3.40 -7.93 24.58
C ASP A 163 2.05 -8.61 24.80
N ILE A 164 1.24 -8.02 25.68
CA ILE A 164 -0.09 -8.52 26.06
C ILE A 164 -1.03 -8.57 24.85
N GLU A 165 -0.96 -7.57 23.99
CA GLU A 165 -1.86 -7.38 22.85
C GLU A 165 -1.78 -8.52 21.81
N SER A 166 -0.63 -9.20 21.72
CA SER A 166 -0.37 -10.26 20.74
C SER A 166 -0.69 -11.67 21.26
N LEU A 167 -0.93 -11.83 22.56
CA LEU A 167 -1.12 -13.15 23.19
C LEU A 167 -2.25 -13.98 22.55
N PRO A 168 -3.44 -13.43 22.24
CA PRO A 168 -4.49 -14.20 21.60
C PRO A 168 -4.11 -14.70 20.19
N PHE A 169 -3.37 -13.90 19.42
CA PHE A 169 -2.90 -14.32 18.09
C PHE A 169 -1.83 -15.39 18.18
N LEU A 170 -0.86 -15.24 19.08
CA LEU A 170 0.19 -16.24 19.28
C LEU A 170 -0.39 -17.57 19.77
N GLU A 171 -1.37 -17.55 20.66
CA GLU A 171 -2.08 -18.76 21.06
C GLU A 171 -2.87 -19.38 19.89
N ALA A 172 -3.51 -18.56 19.07
CA ALA A 172 -4.25 -19.04 17.90
C ALA A 172 -3.34 -19.74 16.87
N ILE A 173 -2.21 -19.14 16.48
CA ILE A 173 -1.27 -19.76 15.52
C ILE A 173 -0.62 -21.03 16.09
N ARG A 174 -0.39 -21.08 17.41
CA ARG A 174 0.08 -22.30 18.10
C ARG A 174 -0.94 -23.42 17.98
N GLN A 175 -2.23 -23.11 18.18
CA GLN A 175 -3.32 -24.05 17.96
C GLN A 175 -3.50 -24.40 16.48
N VAL A 176 -3.30 -23.47 15.53
CA VAL A 176 -3.32 -23.80 14.09
C VAL A 176 -2.30 -24.89 13.80
N ARG A 177 -1.05 -24.73 14.25
CA ARG A 177 0.00 -25.78 14.10
C ARG A 177 -0.44 -27.12 14.69
N HIS A 178 -1.06 -27.10 15.86
CA HIS A 178 -1.55 -28.32 16.49
C HIS A 178 -2.60 -29.03 15.62
N ASP A 179 -3.53 -28.26 15.04
CA ASP A 179 -4.64 -28.79 14.27
C ASP A 179 -4.23 -29.26 12.86
N ILE A 180 -3.29 -28.57 12.19
CA ILE A 180 -2.86 -28.92 10.83
C ILE A 180 -1.61 -29.79 10.77
N GLY A 181 -0.92 -29.99 11.91
CA GLY A 181 0.33 -30.73 11.99
C GLY A 181 1.57 -29.91 11.67
N ARG A 182 2.72 -30.37 12.16
CA ARG A 182 4.01 -29.67 12.08
C ARG A 182 4.52 -29.51 10.64
N ASP A 183 4.21 -30.45 9.75
CA ASP A 183 4.69 -30.44 8.36
C ASP A 183 3.88 -29.53 7.43
N ASN A 184 2.81 -28.92 7.96
CA ASN A 184 1.97 -27.95 7.27
C ASN A 184 2.12 -26.52 7.82
N CYS A 185 3.02 -26.32 8.79
CA CYS A 185 3.19 -25.07 9.51
C CYS A 185 4.68 -24.73 9.68
N PHE A 186 5.05 -23.49 9.38
CA PHE A 186 6.40 -22.95 9.54
C PHE A 186 6.36 -21.67 10.37
N PHE A 187 7.23 -21.55 11.37
CA PHE A 187 7.38 -20.31 12.15
C PHE A 187 8.67 -19.58 11.77
N LEU A 188 8.51 -18.39 11.18
CA LEU A 188 9.60 -17.45 10.90
C LEU A 188 9.63 -16.36 11.99
N HIS A 189 10.72 -16.24 12.73
CA HIS A 189 10.84 -15.22 13.77
C HIS A 189 11.86 -14.14 13.38
N VAL A 190 11.39 -12.90 13.24
CA VAL A 190 12.20 -11.73 12.94
C VAL A 190 12.72 -11.13 14.26
N SER A 191 14.02 -10.90 14.36
CA SER A 191 14.67 -10.39 15.56
C SER A 191 15.75 -9.36 15.22
N LEU A 192 16.26 -8.65 16.23
CA LEU A 192 17.31 -7.64 16.09
C LEU A 192 18.63 -8.14 16.70
N VAL A 193 19.71 -8.02 15.94
CA VAL A 193 21.09 -8.21 16.40
C VAL A 193 21.78 -6.84 16.43
N PRO A 194 21.71 -6.12 17.58
CA PRO A 194 22.24 -4.77 17.66
C PRO A 194 23.76 -4.76 17.74
N TYR A 195 24.36 -3.70 17.20
CA TYR A 195 25.77 -3.38 17.32
C TYR A 195 25.99 -2.40 18.48
N LEU A 196 26.94 -2.70 19.37
CA LEU A 196 27.35 -1.78 20.44
C LEU A 196 28.60 -1.02 20.01
N ALA A 197 28.43 0.25 19.61
CA ALA A 197 29.53 1.09 19.14
C ALA A 197 30.73 1.19 20.12
N PRO A 198 30.55 1.33 21.44
CA PRO A 198 31.68 1.43 22.37
C PRO A 198 32.56 0.17 22.46
N SER A 199 31.98 -1.02 22.29
CA SER A 199 32.71 -2.30 22.38
C SER A 199 32.98 -2.94 21.03
N GLY A 200 32.42 -2.40 19.95
CA GLY A 200 32.68 -2.85 18.58
C GLY A 200 32.11 -4.22 18.24
N GLU A 201 31.03 -4.65 18.90
CA GLU A 201 30.54 -6.02 18.80
C GLU A 201 29.02 -6.14 18.57
N LEU A 202 28.64 -7.17 17.81
CA LEU A 202 27.25 -7.58 17.64
C LEU A 202 26.78 -8.42 18.83
N LYS A 203 25.55 -8.16 19.31
CA LYS A 203 24.97 -8.85 20.46
C LYS A 203 23.84 -9.78 20.07
N THR A 204 24.05 -11.08 20.29
CA THR A 204 23.02 -12.12 20.07
C THR A 204 21.99 -12.26 21.19
N LYS A 205 22.23 -11.63 22.35
CA LYS A 205 21.42 -11.86 23.57
C LYS A 205 19.96 -11.43 23.40
N PRO A 206 19.64 -10.29 22.77
CA PRO A 206 18.24 -9.93 22.52
C PRO A 206 17.48 -11.02 21.75
N THR A 207 18.06 -11.56 20.67
CA THR A 207 17.47 -12.67 19.92
C THR A 207 17.30 -13.93 20.76
N GLN A 208 18.29 -14.29 21.59
CA GLN A 208 18.19 -15.45 22.48
C GLN A 208 17.01 -15.33 23.46
N HIS A 209 16.85 -14.17 24.09
CA HIS A 209 15.73 -13.92 25.01
C HIS A 209 14.39 -13.86 24.28
N SER A 210 14.35 -13.29 23.08
CA SER A 210 13.15 -13.23 22.25
C SER A 210 12.66 -14.63 21.86
N VAL A 211 13.56 -15.51 21.43
CA VAL A 211 13.22 -16.90 21.13
C VAL A 211 12.79 -17.66 22.38
N ALA A 212 13.43 -17.41 23.54
CA ALA A 212 12.98 -18.00 24.81
C ALA A 212 11.55 -17.56 25.18
N ALA A 213 11.20 -16.29 24.98
CA ALA A 213 9.85 -15.80 25.17
C ALA A 213 8.85 -16.48 24.22
N LEU A 214 9.17 -16.58 22.92
CA LEU A 214 8.34 -17.30 21.94
C LEU A 214 8.15 -18.79 22.31
N ARG A 215 9.20 -19.45 22.80
CA ARG A 215 9.14 -20.84 23.26
C ARG A 215 8.32 -21.02 24.53
N SER A 216 8.35 -20.05 25.45
CA SER A 216 7.58 -20.09 26.70
C SER A 216 6.07 -20.14 26.47
N ILE A 217 5.59 -19.62 25.33
CA ILE A 217 4.19 -19.70 24.90
C ILE A 217 3.93 -20.90 23.96
N GLY A 218 4.89 -21.81 23.83
CA GLY A 218 4.73 -23.07 23.11
C GLY A 218 5.03 -23.02 21.61
N ILE A 219 5.71 -21.97 21.12
CA ILE A 219 6.10 -21.84 19.71
C ILE A 219 7.62 -21.98 19.57
N GLN A 220 8.06 -22.99 18.81
CA GLN A 220 9.46 -23.13 18.39
C GLN A 220 9.61 -22.53 16.98
N PRO A 221 10.47 -21.52 16.78
CA PRO A 221 10.75 -21.02 15.45
C PRO A 221 11.46 -22.08 14.59
N ASP A 222 11.06 -22.20 13.32
CA ASP A 222 11.73 -23.05 12.33
C ASP A 222 12.88 -22.31 11.62
N ALA A 223 12.84 -20.97 11.59
CA ALA A 223 13.92 -20.10 11.10
C ALA A 223 13.93 -18.73 11.82
N LEU A 224 15.09 -18.07 11.77
CA LEU A 224 15.32 -16.73 12.31
C LEU A 224 15.74 -15.78 11.18
N VAL A 225 15.12 -14.60 11.12
CA VAL A 225 15.62 -13.48 10.31
C VAL A 225 16.20 -12.44 11.25
N CYS A 226 17.51 -12.31 11.23
CA CYS A 226 18.26 -11.45 12.13
C CYS A 226 18.56 -10.11 11.43
N ARG A 227 17.80 -9.08 11.80
CA ARG A 227 18.02 -7.70 11.35
C ARG A 227 19.26 -7.11 12.01
N SER A 228 20.06 -6.38 11.23
CA SER A 228 21.26 -5.70 11.72
C SER A 228 21.62 -4.54 10.79
N ASP A 229 22.47 -3.63 11.28
CA ASP A 229 23.01 -2.51 10.49
C ASP A 229 24.21 -2.94 9.61
N ARG A 230 24.60 -4.23 9.67
CA ARG A 230 25.76 -4.81 9.00
C ARG A 230 25.63 -6.32 8.86
N GLU A 231 26.51 -6.92 8.08
CA GLU A 231 26.57 -8.38 7.95
C GLU A 231 26.82 -9.07 9.31
N ILE A 232 26.12 -10.17 9.54
CA ILE A 232 26.26 -10.99 10.74
C ILE A 232 27.25 -12.13 10.44
N PRO A 233 28.42 -12.19 11.10
CA PRO A 233 29.42 -13.23 10.82
C PRO A 233 28.89 -14.64 11.11
N GLU A 234 29.38 -15.64 10.37
CA GLU A 234 29.01 -17.05 10.53
C GLU A 234 29.17 -17.58 11.97
N LYS A 235 30.20 -17.14 12.69
CA LYS A 235 30.37 -17.50 14.13
C LYS A 235 29.18 -17.03 14.98
N THR A 236 28.62 -15.86 14.67
CA THR A 236 27.46 -15.29 15.35
C THR A 236 26.18 -16.02 14.97
N LYS A 237 26.01 -16.38 13.68
CA LYS A 237 24.89 -17.21 13.19
C LYS A 237 24.89 -18.59 13.86
N ASN A 238 26.03 -19.29 13.86
CA ASN A 238 26.19 -20.59 14.54
C ASN A 238 25.91 -20.52 16.04
N LYS A 239 26.29 -19.40 16.69
CA LYS A 239 25.91 -19.16 18.08
C LYS A 239 24.40 -19.00 18.23
N LEU A 240 23.74 -18.24 17.37
CA LEU A 240 22.28 -18.10 17.42
C LEU A 240 21.60 -19.46 17.19
N ALA A 241 22.03 -20.22 16.19
CA ALA A 241 21.55 -21.57 15.92
C ALA A 241 21.59 -22.46 17.17
N LEU A 242 22.76 -22.56 17.81
CA LEU A 242 22.96 -23.37 19.02
C LEU A 242 22.09 -22.90 20.21
N TYR A 243 22.07 -21.60 20.49
CA TYR A 243 21.37 -21.07 21.67
C TYR A 243 19.85 -21.01 21.50
N CYS A 244 19.37 -20.86 20.27
CA CYS A 244 17.95 -20.79 19.95
C CYS A 244 17.34 -22.15 19.60
N ASP A 245 18.17 -23.19 19.39
CA ASP A 245 17.76 -24.52 18.93
C ASP A 245 17.09 -24.45 17.54
N VAL A 246 17.78 -23.81 16.60
CA VAL A 246 17.34 -23.61 15.21
C VAL A 246 18.45 -24.10 14.28
N ASP A 247 18.09 -24.70 13.15
CA ASP A 247 19.06 -25.19 12.15
C ASP A 247 19.97 -24.05 11.69
N ALA A 248 21.27 -24.32 11.55
CA ALA A 248 22.26 -23.29 11.23
C ALA A 248 22.01 -22.59 9.88
N GLU A 249 21.54 -23.35 8.89
CA GLU A 249 21.12 -22.85 7.57
C GLU A 249 19.80 -22.04 7.61
N ALA A 250 19.07 -22.07 8.73
CA ALA A 250 17.81 -21.36 8.94
C ALA A 250 17.99 -20.07 9.77
N VAL A 251 19.23 -19.71 10.10
CA VAL A 251 19.56 -18.42 10.72
C VAL A 251 20.04 -17.48 9.62
N VAL A 252 19.21 -16.49 9.27
CA VAL A 252 19.40 -15.59 8.14
C VAL A 252 19.97 -14.25 8.61
N SER A 253 21.09 -13.83 8.04
CA SER A 253 21.63 -12.48 8.16
C SER A 253 20.88 -11.53 7.23
N ALA A 254 20.08 -10.62 7.79
CA ALA A 254 19.32 -9.64 7.02
C ALA A 254 19.77 -8.22 7.36
N PRO A 255 20.92 -7.76 6.84
CA PRO A 255 21.37 -6.39 7.05
C PRO A 255 20.40 -5.37 6.42
N ASP A 256 20.50 -4.12 6.84
CA ASP A 256 19.79 -3.02 6.21
C ASP A 256 20.18 -2.91 4.74
N ALA A 257 19.17 -2.94 3.86
CA ALA A 257 19.34 -2.95 2.42
C ALA A 257 19.18 -1.52 1.85
N PRO A 258 19.89 -1.16 0.76
CA PRO A 258 19.80 0.17 0.14
C PRO A 258 18.39 0.51 -0.36
N SER A 259 17.65 -0.52 -0.80
CA SER A 259 16.25 -0.42 -1.20
C SER A 259 15.45 -1.60 -0.65
N ILE A 260 14.15 -1.39 -0.45
CA ILE A 260 13.23 -2.47 -0.07
C ILE A 260 13.19 -3.59 -1.14
N TYR A 261 13.49 -3.27 -2.40
CA TYR A 261 13.48 -4.24 -3.49
C TYR A 261 14.71 -5.15 -3.51
N ASP A 262 15.75 -4.84 -2.73
CA ASP A 262 16.95 -5.67 -2.55
C ASP A 262 16.72 -6.79 -1.54
N ILE A 263 15.72 -6.67 -0.65
CA ILE A 263 15.47 -7.64 0.42
C ILE A 263 15.23 -9.06 -0.12
N PRO A 264 14.50 -9.30 -1.23
CA PRO A 264 14.42 -10.63 -1.85
C PRO A 264 15.78 -11.24 -2.21
N ARG A 265 16.74 -10.43 -2.68
CA ARG A 265 18.11 -10.91 -2.96
C ARG A 265 18.81 -11.34 -1.67
N VAL A 266 18.75 -10.49 -0.64
CA VAL A 266 19.34 -10.79 0.69
C VAL A 266 18.81 -12.11 1.25
N LEU A 267 17.49 -12.31 1.23
CA LEU A 267 16.89 -13.55 1.76
C LEU A 267 17.24 -14.79 0.93
N HIS A 268 17.34 -14.64 -0.40
CA HIS A 268 17.68 -15.73 -1.30
C HIS A 268 19.15 -16.15 -1.21
N GLU A 269 20.07 -15.18 -1.08
CA GLU A 269 21.50 -15.44 -0.90
C GLU A 269 21.79 -16.20 0.40
N GLU A 270 21.01 -15.93 1.45
CA GLU A 270 21.04 -16.69 2.71
C GLU A 270 20.25 -18.01 2.65
N GLY A 271 19.62 -18.33 1.52
CA GLY A 271 18.95 -19.63 1.27
C GLY A 271 17.61 -19.84 1.99
N LEU A 272 16.99 -18.78 2.53
CA LEU A 272 15.77 -18.89 3.34
C LEU A 272 14.61 -19.54 2.57
N ASP A 273 14.37 -19.09 1.35
CA ASP A 273 13.27 -19.57 0.51
C ASP A 273 13.45 -21.05 0.12
N ALA A 274 14.68 -21.47 -0.20
CA ALA A 274 15.00 -22.87 -0.45
C ALA A 274 14.81 -23.74 0.80
N TYR A 275 15.23 -23.24 1.96
CA TYR A 275 15.03 -23.92 3.24
C TYR A 275 13.53 -24.11 3.54
N VAL A 276 12.72 -23.07 3.37
CA VAL A 276 11.26 -23.10 3.56
C VAL A 276 10.61 -24.14 2.63
N VAL A 277 10.96 -24.14 1.34
CA VAL A 277 10.42 -25.10 0.36
C VAL A 277 10.70 -26.53 0.79
N ARG A 278 11.95 -26.83 1.21
CA ARG A 278 12.33 -28.16 1.68
C ARG A 278 11.61 -28.53 2.99
N ARG A 279 11.58 -27.61 3.96
CA ARG A 279 11.02 -27.84 5.30
C ARG A 279 9.52 -28.11 5.29
N LEU A 280 8.79 -27.53 4.34
CA LEU A 280 7.34 -27.73 4.15
C LEU A 280 6.99 -28.81 3.12
N GLY A 281 7.98 -29.46 2.51
CA GLY A 281 7.77 -30.47 1.46
C GLY A 281 7.05 -29.90 0.23
N LEU A 282 7.30 -28.62 -0.10
CA LEU A 282 6.73 -27.95 -1.26
C LEU A 282 7.45 -28.39 -2.55
N SER A 283 6.78 -28.25 -3.69
CA SER A 283 7.39 -28.54 -4.99
C SER A 283 8.54 -27.58 -5.27
N PHE A 284 9.74 -28.12 -5.48
CA PHE A 284 10.93 -27.33 -5.74
C PHE A 284 11.00 -26.91 -7.21
N ARG A 285 11.25 -25.61 -7.43
CA ARG A 285 11.62 -24.98 -8.70
C ARG A 285 12.57 -23.83 -8.40
N ASP A 286 13.46 -23.52 -9.32
CA ASP A 286 14.36 -22.36 -9.20
C ASP A 286 13.58 -21.04 -9.31
N VAL A 287 14.14 -19.99 -8.72
CA VAL A 287 13.54 -18.64 -8.73
C VAL A 287 13.66 -18.03 -10.12
N ALA A 288 12.54 -17.58 -10.70
CA ALA A 288 12.52 -16.86 -11.96
C ALA A 288 12.90 -15.38 -11.78
N TRP A 289 14.19 -15.07 -11.84
CA TRP A 289 14.73 -13.73 -11.56
C TRP A 289 14.44 -12.65 -12.61
N LYS A 290 14.12 -13.02 -13.85
CA LYS A 290 14.02 -12.07 -15.00
C LYS A 290 13.23 -10.79 -14.70
N LYS A 291 12.06 -10.91 -14.06
CA LYS A 291 11.19 -9.75 -13.75
C LYS A 291 11.80 -8.86 -12.66
N TRP A 292 12.38 -9.47 -11.63
CA TRP A 292 12.97 -8.77 -10.50
C TRP A 292 14.32 -8.15 -10.85
N ASP A 293 15.09 -8.79 -11.73
CA ASP A 293 16.37 -8.25 -12.23
C ASP A 293 16.18 -7.01 -13.09
N ASP A 294 15.14 -6.97 -13.94
CA ASP A 294 14.80 -5.75 -14.68
C ASP A 294 14.39 -4.62 -13.71
N LEU A 295 13.67 -4.94 -12.63
CA LEU A 295 13.35 -3.96 -11.57
C LEU A 295 14.63 -3.44 -10.90
N LEU A 296 15.51 -4.32 -10.42
CA LEU A 296 16.73 -3.93 -9.74
C LEU A 296 17.66 -3.11 -10.65
N ASP A 297 17.74 -3.45 -11.94
CA ASP A 297 18.48 -2.67 -12.92
C ASP A 297 17.91 -1.24 -13.05
N ARG A 298 16.59 -1.08 -13.07
CA ARG A 298 15.94 0.26 -13.10
C ARG A 298 16.13 1.05 -11.80
N VAL A 299 16.17 0.36 -10.66
CA VAL A 299 16.38 0.96 -9.33
C VAL A 299 17.81 1.49 -9.19
N HIS A 300 18.79 0.69 -9.57
CA HIS A 300 20.22 0.98 -9.33
C HIS A 300 20.91 1.70 -10.49
N HIS A 301 20.39 1.61 -11.71
CA HIS A 301 20.96 2.26 -12.91
C HIS A 301 19.96 3.19 -13.63
N PRO A 302 19.46 4.25 -12.95
CA PRO A 302 18.64 5.27 -13.60
C PRO A 302 19.48 6.08 -14.61
N ARG A 303 18.87 6.50 -15.72
CA ARG A 303 19.50 7.31 -16.77
C ARG A 303 19.41 8.81 -16.51
N GLN A 304 18.46 9.22 -15.68
CA GLN A 304 18.17 10.61 -15.36
C GLN A 304 17.49 10.70 -14.00
N THR A 305 17.45 11.91 -13.45
CA THR A 305 16.74 12.23 -12.21
C THR A 305 15.70 13.30 -12.50
N VAL A 306 14.49 13.10 -11.96
CA VAL A 306 13.41 14.08 -11.96
C VAL A 306 12.96 14.34 -10.52
N THR A 307 12.63 15.59 -10.19
CA THR A 307 12.10 15.98 -8.89
C THR A 307 10.57 16.08 -8.95
N VAL A 308 9.88 15.26 -8.17
CA VAL A 308 8.41 15.30 -8.05
C VAL A 308 8.04 15.81 -6.67
N ALA A 309 7.22 16.85 -6.61
CA ALA A 309 6.67 17.35 -5.35
C ALA A 309 5.39 16.62 -4.98
N ILE A 310 5.29 16.20 -3.71
CA ILE A 310 4.06 15.70 -3.11
C ILE A 310 3.50 16.80 -2.21
N VAL A 311 2.43 17.46 -2.65
CA VAL A 311 1.79 18.59 -1.94
C VAL A 311 0.80 18.04 -0.92
N GLY A 312 1.35 17.55 0.18
CA GLY A 312 0.65 16.84 1.23
C GLY A 312 0.29 17.73 2.43
N LYS A 313 -0.71 17.29 3.18
CA LYS A 313 -0.99 17.82 4.52
C LYS A 313 -0.10 17.15 5.57
N TYR A 314 0.22 15.87 5.35
CA TYR A 314 0.92 14.99 6.29
C TYR A 314 2.37 14.74 5.86
N VAL A 315 3.16 15.80 5.66
CA VAL A 315 4.51 15.66 5.08
C VAL A 315 5.59 15.24 6.09
N ASP A 316 5.33 15.36 7.39
CA ASP A 316 6.26 14.98 8.44
C ASP A 316 6.30 13.46 8.69
N LEU A 317 5.30 12.72 8.19
CA LEU A 317 5.26 11.26 8.22
C LEU A 317 5.11 10.72 6.79
N PRO A 318 6.22 10.33 6.14
CA PRO A 318 6.21 9.79 4.78
C PRO A 318 5.23 8.62 4.57
N ASP A 319 5.01 7.80 5.59
CA ASP A 319 4.15 6.61 5.53
C ASP A 319 2.65 6.95 5.31
N ALA A 320 2.23 8.19 5.60
CA ALA A 320 0.88 8.66 5.30
C ALA A 320 0.57 8.72 3.79
N TYR A 321 1.61 8.64 2.95
CA TYR A 321 1.52 8.68 1.50
C TYR A 321 2.34 7.54 0.86
N LEU A 322 2.54 6.43 1.57
CA LEU A 322 3.43 5.34 1.16
C LEU A 322 3.12 4.85 -0.26
N SER A 323 1.88 4.46 -0.56
CA SER A 323 1.46 3.98 -1.87
C SER A 323 1.66 5.03 -2.95
N VAL A 324 1.40 6.32 -2.66
CA VAL A 324 1.66 7.42 -3.61
C VAL A 324 3.14 7.51 -3.93
N THR A 325 4.02 7.47 -2.91
CA THR A 325 5.47 7.54 -3.14
C THR A 325 5.99 6.32 -3.89
N GLU A 326 5.47 5.14 -3.60
CA GLU A 326 5.83 3.91 -4.31
C GLU A 326 5.33 3.93 -5.76
N ALA A 327 4.13 4.46 -6.02
CA ALA A 327 3.60 4.58 -7.38
C ALA A 327 4.41 5.56 -8.24
N VAL A 328 4.85 6.69 -7.66
CA VAL A 328 5.74 7.64 -8.31
C VAL A 328 7.11 7.01 -8.61
N ARG A 329 7.70 6.27 -7.66
CA ARG A 329 8.96 5.53 -7.88
C ARG A 329 8.82 4.48 -8.96
N ALA A 330 7.75 3.68 -8.93
CA ALA A 330 7.45 2.67 -9.94
C ALA A 330 7.35 3.29 -11.35
N ALA A 331 6.69 4.43 -11.48
CA ALA A 331 6.63 5.17 -12.73
C ALA A 331 8.01 5.70 -13.17
N GLY A 332 8.85 6.12 -12.23
CA GLY A 332 10.27 6.37 -12.48
C GLY A 332 10.97 5.16 -13.11
N PHE A 333 10.78 3.97 -12.54
CA PHE A 333 11.37 2.74 -13.08
C PHE A 333 10.93 2.46 -14.51
N ALA A 334 9.65 2.69 -14.83
CA ALA A 334 9.12 2.52 -16.20
C ALA A 334 9.89 3.39 -17.22
N HIS A 335 10.31 4.59 -16.82
CA HIS A 335 11.08 5.55 -17.63
C HIS A 335 12.60 5.49 -17.42
N ARG A 336 13.11 4.51 -16.65
CA ARG A 336 14.51 4.45 -16.22
C ARG A 336 14.99 5.77 -15.60
N ALA A 337 14.12 6.42 -14.83
CA ALA A 337 14.38 7.66 -14.14
C ALA A 337 14.37 7.43 -12.62
N ARG A 338 15.28 8.08 -11.91
CA ARG A 338 15.20 8.21 -10.46
C ARG A 338 14.26 9.35 -10.14
N VAL A 339 13.22 9.08 -9.36
CA VAL A 339 12.35 10.15 -8.85
C VAL A 339 12.85 10.58 -7.47
N GLU A 340 13.24 11.84 -7.37
CA GLU A 340 13.50 12.50 -6.10
C GLU A 340 12.21 13.14 -5.60
N ILE A 341 11.72 12.65 -4.47
CA ILE A 341 10.48 13.11 -3.86
C ILE A 341 10.78 14.33 -3.01
N ARG A 342 10.14 15.46 -3.34
CA ARG A 342 10.12 16.66 -2.51
C ARG A 342 8.83 16.73 -1.73
N TRP A 343 8.93 16.69 -0.41
CA TRP A 343 7.79 16.87 0.48
C TRP A 343 7.45 18.35 0.60
N VAL A 344 6.24 18.74 0.21
CA VAL A 344 5.79 20.13 0.25
C VAL A 344 4.55 20.23 1.15
N PRO A 345 4.63 20.89 2.32
CA PRO A 345 3.46 21.16 3.14
C PRO A 345 2.46 22.01 2.34
N SER A 346 1.21 21.56 2.24
CA SER A 346 0.22 22.26 1.40
C SER A 346 0.01 23.71 1.83
N ASP A 347 0.01 24.00 3.13
CA ASP A 347 -0.15 25.36 3.66
C ASP A 347 0.90 26.36 3.13
N ALA A 348 2.09 25.89 2.72
CA ALA A 348 3.12 26.72 2.11
C ALA A 348 2.73 27.25 0.73
N CYS A 349 1.76 26.62 0.06
CA CYS A 349 1.29 26.98 -1.29
C CYS A 349 0.03 27.87 -1.28
N THR A 350 -0.40 28.38 -0.12
CA THR A 350 -1.64 29.19 0.00
C THR A 350 -1.55 30.55 -0.70
N THR A 351 -0.33 31.08 -0.88
CA THR A 351 -0.12 32.36 -1.60
C THR A 351 0.69 32.13 -2.87
N PRO A 352 0.52 32.96 -3.91
CA PRO A 352 1.31 32.82 -5.15
C PRO A 352 2.82 32.82 -4.92
N ALA A 353 3.32 33.69 -4.02
CA ALA A 353 4.74 33.75 -3.66
C ALA A 353 5.20 32.49 -2.91
N GLY A 354 4.37 31.98 -2.00
CA GLY A 354 4.64 30.75 -1.26
C GLY A 354 4.68 29.51 -2.17
N ALA A 355 3.71 29.38 -3.07
CA ALA A 355 3.66 28.31 -4.08
C ALA A 355 4.89 28.37 -5.01
N ALA A 356 5.26 29.57 -5.48
CA ALA A 356 6.44 29.77 -6.31
C ALA A 356 7.74 29.35 -5.60
N GLN A 357 7.88 29.68 -4.31
CA GLN A 357 9.04 29.29 -3.52
C GLN A 357 9.06 27.78 -3.26
N ALA A 358 7.94 27.20 -2.85
CA ALA A 358 7.85 25.79 -2.47
C ALA A 358 8.02 24.84 -3.68
N LEU A 359 7.52 25.24 -4.84
CA LEU A 359 7.53 24.46 -6.07
C LEU A 359 8.64 24.87 -7.05
N ALA A 360 9.59 25.71 -6.64
CA ALA A 360 10.71 26.11 -7.50
C ALA A 360 11.59 24.90 -7.89
N GLY A 361 11.78 24.65 -9.19
CA GLY A 361 12.63 23.57 -9.68
C GLY A 361 12.09 22.17 -9.39
N VAL A 362 10.76 22.02 -9.37
CA VAL A 362 10.10 20.70 -9.43
C VAL A 362 9.70 20.42 -10.88
N ASP A 363 9.81 19.17 -11.30
CA ASP A 363 9.51 18.73 -12.66
C ASP A 363 8.07 18.20 -12.80
N GLY A 364 7.42 17.92 -11.67
CA GLY A 364 6.03 17.50 -11.61
C GLY A 364 5.47 17.59 -10.19
N VAL A 365 4.15 17.65 -10.08
CA VAL A 365 3.42 17.78 -8.80
C VAL A 365 2.34 16.71 -8.68
N VAL A 366 2.30 16.03 -7.54
CA VAL A 366 1.16 15.22 -7.13
C VAL A 366 0.41 15.96 -6.04
N ILE A 367 -0.89 16.13 -6.22
CA ILE A 367 -1.82 16.60 -5.19
C ILE A 367 -2.56 15.37 -4.65
N PRO A 368 -2.04 14.72 -3.58
CA PRO A 368 -2.62 13.50 -3.06
C PRO A 368 -3.93 13.77 -2.29
N GLY A 369 -4.59 12.69 -1.91
CA GLY A 369 -5.68 12.69 -0.94
C GLY A 369 -5.33 13.41 0.36
N GLY A 370 -6.35 13.80 1.12
CA GLY A 370 -6.18 14.41 2.43
C GLY A 370 -7.47 14.35 3.21
N PHE A 371 -7.46 13.69 4.37
CA PHE A 371 -8.66 13.57 5.17
C PHE A 371 -8.89 14.83 6.02
N GLY A 372 -10.11 15.36 5.97
CA GLY A 372 -10.56 16.49 6.80
C GLY A 372 -10.06 17.88 6.36
N VAL A 373 -10.72 18.91 6.89
CA VAL A 373 -10.82 20.28 6.35
C VAL A 373 -9.56 21.16 6.25
N ARG A 374 -8.40 20.72 6.76
CA ARG A 374 -7.18 21.56 6.78
C ARG A 374 -6.33 21.37 5.52
N GLY A 375 -5.69 22.44 5.06
CA GLY A 375 -4.68 22.40 4.00
C GLY A 375 -5.21 22.41 2.57
N ILE A 376 -6.49 22.74 2.38
CA ILE A 376 -7.17 22.72 1.06
C ILE A 376 -6.78 23.92 0.19
N GLU A 377 -6.83 25.14 0.73
CA GLU A 377 -6.47 26.36 -0.02
C GLU A 377 -5.04 26.30 -0.55
N GLY A 378 -4.12 25.70 0.21
CA GLY A 378 -2.77 25.43 -0.25
C GLY A 378 -2.68 24.46 -1.44
N LYS A 379 -3.50 23.39 -1.46
CA LYS A 379 -3.59 22.47 -2.60
C LYS A 379 -4.20 23.15 -3.83
N ILE A 380 -5.22 23.99 -3.65
CA ILE A 380 -5.82 24.80 -4.72
C ILE A 380 -4.77 25.77 -5.29
N GLY A 381 -4.01 26.46 -4.42
CA GLY A 381 -2.93 27.35 -4.85
C GLY A 381 -1.79 26.63 -5.59
N ALA A 382 -1.45 25.40 -5.19
CA ALA A 382 -0.50 24.57 -5.93
C ALA A 382 -1.04 24.15 -7.31
N ALA A 383 -2.33 23.77 -7.41
CA ALA A 383 -2.99 23.47 -8.68
C ALA A 383 -2.98 24.69 -9.62
N GLN A 384 -3.26 25.88 -9.09
CA GLN A 384 -3.23 27.11 -9.88
C GLN A 384 -1.82 27.39 -10.40
N TYR A 385 -0.83 27.34 -9.50
CA TYR A 385 0.56 27.63 -9.87
C TYR A 385 1.08 26.67 -10.95
N THR A 386 0.78 25.38 -10.82
CA THR A 386 1.20 24.37 -11.77
C THR A 386 0.51 24.52 -13.12
N ARG A 387 -0.81 24.78 -13.14
CA ARG A 387 -1.57 25.08 -14.36
C ARG A 387 -0.98 26.27 -15.12
N GLU A 388 -0.69 27.36 -14.42
CA GLU A 388 -0.15 28.59 -15.04
C GLU A 388 1.30 28.44 -15.52
N ARG A 389 2.06 27.49 -14.95
CA ARG A 389 3.48 27.25 -15.28
C ARG A 389 3.71 26.06 -16.21
N GLY A 390 2.65 25.34 -16.59
CA GLY A 390 2.76 24.14 -17.42
C GLY A 390 3.46 22.97 -16.70
N ILE A 391 3.50 22.96 -15.36
CA ILE A 391 4.17 21.89 -14.60
C ILE A 391 3.25 20.67 -14.55
N PRO A 392 3.68 19.49 -15.07
CA PRO A 392 2.90 18.26 -15.02
C PRO A 392 2.29 18.02 -13.64
N THR A 393 0.98 17.79 -13.58
CA THR A 393 0.23 17.71 -12.32
C THR A 393 -0.77 16.55 -12.33
N LEU A 394 -0.73 15.75 -11.26
CA LEU A 394 -1.63 14.62 -11.02
C LEU A 394 -2.41 14.81 -9.71
N GLY A 395 -3.74 14.88 -9.80
CA GLY A 395 -4.64 14.95 -8.64
C GLY A 395 -5.26 13.60 -8.28
N LEU A 396 -5.24 13.23 -7.00
CA LEU A 396 -5.79 11.96 -6.50
C LEU A 396 -6.89 12.20 -5.46
N CYS A 397 -8.09 11.68 -5.70
CA CYS A 397 -9.29 11.87 -4.88
C CYS A 397 -9.52 13.36 -4.54
N LEU A 398 -9.10 13.82 -3.36
CA LEU A 398 -9.11 15.24 -3.00
C LEU A 398 -8.38 16.12 -4.03
N GLY A 399 -7.34 15.60 -4.69
CA GLY A 399 -6.66 16.31 -5.76
C GLY A 399 -7.58 16.67 -6.93
N LEU A 400 -8.48 15.77 -7.35
CA LEU A 400 -9.50 16.09 -8.36
C LEU A 400 -10.44 17.19 -7.87
N GLN A 401 -10.87 17.12 -6.62
CA GLN A 401 -11.74 18.14 -6.04
C GLN A 401 -11.05 19.51 -6.01
N CYS A 402 -9.81 19.58 -5.53
CA CYS A 402 -9.02 20.82 -5.49
C CYS A 402 -8.76 21.39 -6.89
N MET A 403 -8.39 20.55 -7.86
CA MET A 403 -8.15 20.99 -9.24
C MET A 403 -9.43 21.46 -9.93
N THR A 404 -10.57 20.82 -9.65
CA THR A 404 -11.88 21.26 -10.15
C THR A 404 -12.27 22.62 -9.55
N ILE A 405 -12.10 22.79 -8.23
CA ILE A 405 -12.37 24.05 -7.54
C ILE A 405 -11.46 25.16 -8.08
N GLU A 406 -10.18 24.87 -8.31
CA GLU A 406 -9.22 25.84 -8.87
C GLU A 406 -9.68 26.37 -10.23
N VAL A 407 -9.98 25.49 -11.18
CA VAL A 407 -10.40 25.90 -12.53
C VAL A 407 -11.70 26.69 -12.47
N LEU A 408 -12.67 26.27 -11.65
CA LEU A 408 -13.94 26.99 -11.54
C LEU A 408 -13.78 28.38 -10.90
N ARG A 409 -12.91 28.52 -9.88
CA ARG A 409 -12.62 29.82 -9.26
C ARG A 409 -11.89 30.76 -10.21
N HIS A 410 -10.83 30.28 -10.86
CA HIS A 410 -9.84 31.13 -11.50
C HIS A 410 -9.99 31.24 -13.03
N VAL A 411 -10.65 30.27 -13.67
CA VAL A 411 -10.89 30.26 -15.12
C VAL A 411 -12.35 30.50 -15.44
N ALA A 412 -13.29 29.83 -14.75
CA ALA A 412 -14.73 30.01 -14.98
C ALA A 412 -15.32 31.26 -14.28
N GLY A 413 -14.58 31.91 -13.38
CA GLY A 413 -15.00 33.10 -12.65
C GLY A 413 -16.01 32.84 -11.50
N ILE A 414 -16.18 31.59 -11.08
CA ILE A 414 -17.07 31.20 -9.97
C ILE A 414 -16.28 31.30 -8.66
N ALA A 415 -16.05 32.54 -8.20
CA ALA A 415 -15.19 32.82 -7.05
C ALA A 415 -15.60 32.07 -5.76
N GLY A 416 -16.90 31.77 -5.59
CA GLY A 416 -17.44 31.06 -4.44
C GLY A 416 -17.35 29.52 -4.51
N ALA A 417 -16.79 28.96 -5.59
CA ALA A 417 -16.74 27.51 -5.80
C ALA A 417 -16.01 26.81 -4.64
N ASN A 418 -16.66 25.84 -3.99
CA ASN A 418 -16.06 25.08 -2.88
C ASN A 418 -16.71 23.70 -2.72
N SER A 419 -16.16 22.90 -1.79
CA SER A 419 -16.75 21.63 -1.35
C SER A 419 -17.54 21.81 -0.06
N VAL A 420 -18.72 21.21 -0.01
CA VAL A 420 -19.52 21.13 1.24
C VAL A 420 -18.87 20.27 2.32
N GLU A 421 -17.79 19.54 1.99
CA GLU A 421 -16.93 18.88 2.97
C GLU A 421 -16.15 19.88 3.83
N PHE A 422 -15.69 20.99 3.23
CA PHE A 422 -14.79 21.95 3.86
C PHE A 422 -15.51 23.21 4.32
N ASP A 423 -16.58 23.56 3.61
CA ASP A 423 -17.42 24.71 3.89
C ASP A 423 -18.89 24.31 3.69
N ALA A 424 -19.57 23.96 4.79
CA ALA A 424 -20.96 23.53 4.76
C ALA A 424 -21.93 24.65 4.29
N GLU A 425 -21.49 25.92 4.32
CA GLU A 425 -22.27 27.08 3.87
C GLU A 425 -21.80 27.61 2.50
N ALA A 426 -21.00 26.82 1.77
CA ALA A 426 -20.48 27.20 0.46
C ALA A 426 -21.60 27.69 -0.48
N SER A 427 -21.47 28.93 -0.94
CA SER A 427 -22.44 29.56 -1.87
C SER A 427 -22.55 28.82 -3.21
N GLU A 428 -21.43 28.23 -3.65
CA GLU A 428 -21.33 27.48 -4.91
C GLU A 428 -20.74 26.09 -4.61
N PRO A 429 -21.57 25.10 -4.21
CA PRO A 429 -21.13 23.77 -3.82
C PRO A 429 -20.82 22.91 -5.05
N VAL A 430 -19.66 23.16 -5.67
CA VAL A 430 -19.20 22.45 -6.87
C VAL A 430 -18.76 21.02 -6.58
N ILE A 431 -18.42 20.73 -5.32
CA ILE A 431 -18.26 19.38 -4.79
C ILE A 431 -19.30 19.18 -3.68
N SER A 432 -20.13 18.14 -3.81
CA SER A 432 -21.23 17.87 -2.88
C SER A 432 -21.44 16.38 -2.65
N THR A 433 -22.16 16.01 -1.61
CA THR A 433 -22.73 14.67 -1.54
C THR A 433 -23.83 14.50 -2.60
N MET A 434 -24.19 13.27 -2.93
CA MET A 434 -25.29 13.02 -3.87
C MET A 434 -26.62 13.49 -3.25
N ALA A 435 -27.53 14.05 -4.06
CA ALA A 435 -28.80 14.62 -3.60
C ALA A 435 -29.66 13.64 -2.75
N ASP A 436 -29.58 12.34 -3.04
CA ASP A 436 -30.27 11.27 -2.29
C ASP A 436 -29.69 11.02 -0.87
N GLN A 437 -28.64 11.75 -0.49
CA GLN A 437 -27.87 11.54 0.75
C GLN A 437 -28.04 12.70 1.76
N HIS A 438 -28.79 13.74 1.44
CA HIS A 438 -29.00 14.89 2.34
C HIS A 438 -29.64 14.49 3.68
N ASP A 439 -30.59 13.55 3.68
CA ASP A 439 -31.24 13.07 4.91
C ASP A 439 -30.32 12.23 5.82
N ILE A 440 -29.34 11.52 5.23
CA ILE A 440 -28.35 10.71 5.97
C ILE A 440 -27.28 11.61 6.60
N VAL A 441 -26.79 12.60 5.85
CA VAL A 441 -25.83 13.61 6.33
C VAL A 441 -26.45 14.53 7.39
N ALA A 442 -27.77 14.73 7.36
CA ALA A 442 -28.54 15.42 8.41
C ALA A 442 -28.72 14.61 9.72
N GLY A 443 -28.00 13.50 9.89
CA GLY A 443 -27.94 12.74 11.15
C GLY A 443 -29.03 11.69 11.36
N LYS A 444 -29.76 11.30 10.30
CA LYS A 444 -30.86 10.30 10.39
C LYS A 444 -30.50 8.91 9.85
N GLY A 445 -29.25 8.68 9.45
CA GLY A 445 -28.79 7.39 8.91
C GLY A 445 -27.35 7.05 9.31
N ASP A 446 -26.94 5.82 9.01
CA ASP A 446 -25.58 5.33 9.31
C ASP A 446 -24.56 5.95 8.34
N LEU A 447 -23.48 6.52 8.88
CA LEU A 447 -22.46 7.23 8.09
C LEU A 447 -21.77 6.30 7.07
N GLY A 448 -21.76 4.98 7.31
CA GLY A 448 -21.14 3.99 6.42
C GLY A 448 -21.84 3.80 5.07
N GLY A 449 -23.16 4.03 4.97
CA GLY A 449 -23.96 3.66 3.78
C GLY A 449 -23.77 4.54 2.54
N THR A 450 -22.97 5.60 2.63
CA THR A 450 -22.80 6.61 1.56
C THR A 450 -21.37 6.71 1.00
N MET A 451 -20.43 5.94 1.55
CA MET A 451 -19.02 5.97 1.16
C MET A 451 -18.75 5.01 0.00
N ARG A 452 -18.11 5.49 -1.06
CA ARG A 452 -17.59 4.65 -2.14
C ARG A 452 -16.26 4.06 -1.70
N LEU A 453 -16.27 2.76 -1.42
CA LEU A 453 -15.11 1.97 -1.02
C LEU A 453 -14.86 0.83 -2.01
N GLY A 454 -13.61 0.66 -2.42
CA GLY A 454 -13.18 -0.44 -3.28
C GLY A 454 -13.24 -0.10 -4.77
N ALA A 455 -13.20 -1.12 -5.61
CA ALA A 455 -13.09 -0.97 -7.05
C ALA A 455 -14.42 -0.54 -7.70
N TYR A 456 -14.40 0.56 -8.46
CA TYR A 456 -15.52 1.02 -9.28
C TYR A 456 -15.10 1.13 -10.75
N PRO A 457 -15.97 0.72 -11.70
CA PRO A 457 -15.71 0.88 -13.12
C PRO A 457 -15.83 2.34 -13.55
N ALA A 458 -15.04 2.73 -14.54
CA ALA A 458 -15.15 4.01 -15.22
C ALA A 458 -14.99 3.83 -16.73
N VAL A 459 -15.71 4.66 -17.49
CA VAL A 459 -15.66 4.73 -18.95
C VAL A 459 -14.97 6.03 -19.33
N LEU A 460 -13.86 5.92 -20.06
CA LEU A 460 -13.03 7.04 -20.47
C LEU A 460 -13.42 7.51 -21.88
N THR A 461 -13.35 8.82 -22.08
CA THR A 461 -13.59 9.46 -23.38
C THR A 461 -12.42 9.18 -24.33
N PRO A 462 -12.61 8.59 -25.51
CA PRO A 462 -11.54 8.34 -26.48
C PRO A 462 -10.79 9.62 -26.89
N GLY A 463 -9.47 9.53 -27.06
CA GLY A 463 -8.61 10.65 -27.47
C GLY A 463 -8.14 11.57 -26.33
N THR A 464 -8.57 11.31 -25.10
CA THR A 464 -8.09 12.00 -23.89
C THR A 464 -6.69 11.54 -23.49
N LEU A 465 -5.95 12.37 -22.73
CA LEU A 465 -4.72 11.98 -22.01
C LEU A 465 -4.95 10.75 -21.16
N THR A 466 -6.07 10.71 -20.43
CA THR A 466 -6.41 9.61 -19.55
C THR A 466 -6.59 8.30 -20.34
N ALA A 467 -7.40 8.29 -21.41
CA ALA A 467 -7.61 7.09 -22.22
C ALA A 467 -6.31 6.59 -22.89
N ASP A 468 -5.50 7.51 -23.41
CA ASP A 468 -4.20 7.15 -24.01
C ASP A 468 -3.21 6.60 -22.98
N ALA A 469 -3.20 7.16 -21.77
CA ALA A 469 -2.36 6.66 -20.67
C ALA A 469 -2.72 5.22 -20.31
N TYR A 470 -4.02 4.91 -20.17
CA TYR A 470 -4.49 3.56 -19.86
C TYR A 470 -4.36 2.58 -21.04
N GLY A 471 -4.42 3.08 -22.29
CA GLY A 471 -4.47 2.25 -23.50
C GLY A 471 -5.80 1.51 -23.68
N THR A 472 -6.83 1.87 -22.91
CA THR A 472 -8.19 1.32 -22.95
C THR A 472 -9.18 2.40 -22.50
N THR A 473 -10.45 2.28 -22.89
CA THR A 473 -11.54 3.17 -22.47
C THR A 473 -12.38 2.62 -21.33
N GLU A 474 -12.14 1.38 -20.92
CA GLU A 474 -12.83 0.75 -19.79
C GLU A 474 -11.80 0.43 -18.71
N VAL A 475 -11.96 1.05 -17.54
CA VAL A 475 -11.02 0.93 -16.42
C VAL A 475 -11.78 0.69 -15.12
N SER A 476 -11.05 0.29 -14.07
CA SER A 476 -11.60 0.12 -12.73
C SER A 476 -10.55 0.54 -11.71
N GLU A 477 -10.94 1.41 -10.78
CA GLU A 477 -10.05 1.99 -9.78
C GLU A 477 -10.64 1.94 -8.38
N ARG A 478 -9.77 1.98 -7.37
CA ARG A 478 -10.18 1.90 -5.96
C ARG A 478 -10.56 3.28 -5.42
N HIS A 479 -11.71 3.38 -4.77
CA HIS A 479 -12.22 4.61 -4.17
C HIS A 479 -12.22 4.56 -2.65
N ARG A 480 -12.11 5.74 -2.03
CA ARG A 480 -12.26 5.97 -0.60
C ARG A 480 -12.78 7.38 -0.32
N HIS A 481 -14.00 7.67 -0.79
CA HIS A 481 -14.57 9.01 -0.64
C HIS A 481 -16.10 8.99 -0.59
N ARG A 482 -16.69 10.13 -0.23
CA ARG A 482 -18.15 10.35 -0.19
C ARG A 482 -18.60 11.51 -1.09
N TYR A 483 -17.71 12.47 -1.32
CA TYR A 483 -18.03 13.73 -1.97
C TYR A 483 -17.73 13.64 -3.47
N GLU A 484 -18.69 14.08 -4.27
CA GLU A 484 -18.70 13.97 -5.72
C GLU A 484 -18.72 15.34 -6.37
N VAL A 485 -18.30 15.40 -7.64
CA VAL A 485 -18.50 16.60 -8.46
C VAL A 485 -20.00 16.83 -8.63
N ASN A 486 -20.45 18.05 -8.31
CA ASN A 486 -21.83 18.43 -8.50
C ASN A 486 -22.12 18.62 -9.99
N ASN A 487 -22.97 17.75 -10.53
CA ASN A 487 -23.27 17.69 -11.96
C ASN A 487 -23.84 19.01 -12.53
N ALA A 488 -24.41 19.88 -11.69
CA ALA A 488 -24.88 21.20 -12.11
C ALA A 488 -23.79 22.11 -12.68
N TYR A 489 -22.51 21.84 -12.35
CA TYR A 489 -21.37 22.66 -12.78
C TYR A 489 -20.57 22.05 -13.95
N ARG A 490 -21.00 20.92 -14.54
CA ARG A 490 -20.27 20.28 -15.65
C ARG A 490 -20.11 21.19 -16.86
N ASP A 491 -21.14 21.95 -17.20
CA ASP A 491 -21.09 22.88 -18.33
C ASP A 491 -20.11 24.02 -18.05
N ALA A 492 -20.02 24.49 -16.81
CA ALA A 492 -19.03 25.49 -16.40
C ALA A 492 -17.59 24.93 -16.43
N MET A 493 -17.38 23.69 -15.99
CA MET A 493 -16.08 23.01 -16.04
C MET A 493 -15.59 22.87 -17.49
N THR A 494 -16.44 22.31 -18.35
CA THR A 494 -16.11 22.08 -19.76
C THR A 494 -15.95 23.39 -20.53
N GLY A 495 -16.79 24.39 -20.25
CA GLY A 495 -16.67 25.74 -20.79
C GLY A 495 -15.37 26.46 -20.39
N ALA A 496 -14.80 26.11 -19.23
CA ALA A 496 -13.50 26.59 -18.76
C ALA A 496 -12.30 25.75 -19.27
N GLY A 497 -12.55 24.74 -20.12
CA GLY A 497 -11.51 23.88 -20.71
C GLY A 497 -11.17 22.63 -19.90
N LEU A 498 -11.74 22.45 -18.70
CA LEU A 498 -11.57 21.23 -17.91
C LEU A 498 -12.52 20.15 -18.42
N GLN A 499 -11.96 19.24 -19.21
CA GLN A 499 -12.70 18.13 -19.82
C GLN A 499 -13.02 17.06 -18.78
N ILE A 500 -14.22 16.50 -18.87
CA ILE A 500 -14.59 15.30 -18.12
C ILE A 500 -14.12 14.10 -18.95
N SER A 501 -12.93 13.61 -18.65
CA SER A 501 -12.27 12.55 -19.43
C SER A 501 -12.72 11.14 -19.05
N GLY A 502 -13.47 10.98 -17.94
CA GLY A 502 -14.07 9.71 -17.60
C GLY A 502 -15.18 9.83 -16.57
N THR A 503 -16.17 8.95 -16.69
CA THR A 503 -17.34 8.90 -15.80
C THR A 503 -17.65 7.48 -15.36
N SER A 504 -18.52 7.34 -14.36
CA SER A 504 -19.19 6.06 -14.08
C SER A 504 -19.91 5.55 -15.34
N PRO A 505 -20.21 4.24 -15.45
CA PRO A 505 -20.83 3.67 -16.65
C PRO A 505 -22.21 4.27 -16.99
N ASP A 506 -22.93 4.80 -16.01
CA ASP A 506 -24.20 5.50 -16.21
C ASP A 506 -24.03 7.00 -16.54
N GLY A 507 -22.79 7.49 -16.65
CA GLY A 507 -22.44 8.88 -16.95
C GLY A 507 -22.60 9.85 -15.78
N ARG A 508 -23.11 9.41 -14.62
CA ARG A 508 -23.56 10.30 -13.54
C ARG A 508 -22.46 10.81 -12.63
N LEU A 509 -21.41 10.03 -12.38
CA LEU A 509 -20.30 10.40 -11.51
C LEU A 509 -19.10 10.78 -12.38
N VAL A 510 -18.44 11.89 -12.04
CA VAL A 510 -17.19 12.31 -12.68
C VAL A 510 -16.06 11.55 -12.02
N GLU A 511 -15.33 10.74 -12.78
CA GLU A 511 -14.25 9.90 -12.25
C GLU A 511 -12.87 10.45 -12.63
N PHE A 512 -12.77 11.09 -13.80
CA PHE A 512 -11.54 11.69 -14.31
C PHE A 512 -11.83 13.04 -14.94
N VAL A 513 -10.91 13.98 -14.72
CA VAL A 513 -10.90 15.29 -15.36
C VAL A 513 -9.50 15.61 -15.87
N GLU A 514 -9.41 16.36 -16.95
CA GLU A 514 -8.13 16.82 -17.48
C GLU A 514 -8.25 18.12 -18.26
N LEU A 515 -7.14 18.85 -18.37
CA LEU A 515 -7.00 19.89 -19.40
C LEU A 515 -6.49 19.25 -20.70
N ASP A 516 -6.87 19.84 -21.83
CA ASP A 516 -6.36 19.43 -23.13
C ASP A 516 -4.83 19.58 -23.21
N ARG A 517 -4.18 18.71 -23.98
CA ARG A 517 -2.72 18.71 -24.19
C ARG A 517 -2.19 20.02 -24.75
N GLU A 518 -3.01 20.72 -25.54
CA GLU A 518 -2.67 22.02 -26.10
C GLU A 518 -2.66 23.12 -25.03
N GLN A 519 -3.45 22.95 -23.96
CA GLN A 519 -3.52 23.90 -22.85
C GLN A 519 -2.48 23.61 -21.78
N HIS A 520 -2.25 22.33 -21.47
CA HIS A 520 -1.30 21.91 -20.44
C HIS A 520 -0.73 20.52 -20.75
N PRO A 521 0.60 20.31 -20.64
CA PRO A 521 1.23 19.06 -21.08
C PRO A 521 0.71 17.82 -20.35
N PHE A 522 0.42 17.96 -19.05
CA PHE A 522 -0.26 16.93 -18.26
C PHE A 522 -0.93 17.56 -17.04
N PHE A 523 -2.25 17.77 -17.09
CA PHE A 523 -3.04 18.22 -15.92
C PHE A 523 -4.23 17.27 -15.79
N VAL A 524 -4.02 16.16 -15.08
CA VAL A 524 -4.99 15.06 -14.98
C VAL A 524 -5.33 14.84 -13.52
N ALA A 525 -6.59 14.60 -13.22
CA ALA A 525 -7.02 14.21 -11.89
C ALA A 525 -8.05 13.11 -11.91
N THR A 526 -8.11 12.33 -10.84
CA THR A 526 -9.06 11.24 -10.65
C THR A 526 -9.70 11.28 -9.27
N GLN A 527 -10.95 10.85 -9.16
CA GLN A 527 -11.64 10.64 -7.87
C GLN A 527 -11.12 9.40 -7.13
N ALA A 528 -10.39 8.52 -7.83
CA ALA A 528 -9.91 7.26 -7.30
C ALA A 528 -8.49 7.37 -6.72
N HIS A 529 -7.98 6.22 -6.27
CA HIS A 529 -6.65 6.01 -5.72
C HIS A 529 -5.84 5.00 -6.57
N PRO A 530 -5.40 5.39 -7.79
CA PRO A 530 -4.62 4.52 -8.68
C PRO A 530 -3.28 4.05 -8.08
N GLU A 531 -2.77 4.76 -7.07
CA GLU A 531 -1.56 4.38 -6.35
C GLU A 531 -1.66 3.01 -5.69
N LEU A 532 -2.87 2.61 -5.27
CA LEU A 532 -3.12 1.34 -4.58
C LEU A 532 -2.97 0.14 -5.52
N LYS A 533 -3.14 0.36 -6.84
CA LYS A 533 -2.99 -0.66 -7.89
C LYS A 533 -1.61 -0.65 -8.54
N SER A 534 -0.76 0.33 -8.20
CA SER A 534 0.61 0.39 -8.70
C SER A 534 1.48 -0.70 -8.08
N ARG A 535 2.42 -1.24 -8.87
CA ARG A 535 3.40 -2.24 -8.45
C ARG A 535 4.77 -1.82 -8.94
N PRO A 536 5.87 -2.12 -8.22
CA PRO A 536 7.22 -1.76 -8.68
C PRO A 536 7.57 -2.42 -10.03
N THR A 537 7.01 -3.59 -10.31
CA THR A 537 7.21 -4.31 -11.59
C THR A 537 6.12 -4.05 -12.64
N ARG A 538 5.08 -3.28 -12.28
CA ARG A 538 3.95 -2.89 -13.14
C ARG A 538 3.45 -1.52 -12.65
N ALA A 539 4.14 -0.46 -13.10
CA ALA A 539 3.76 0.90 -12.75
C ALA A 539 2.34 1.19 -13.23
N HIS A 540 1.57 1.90 -12.42
CA HIS A 540 0.22 2.30 -12.79
C HIS A 540 0.25 3.25 -14.01
N PRO A 541 -0.62 3.07 -15.03
CA PRO A 541 -0.56 3.84 -16.28
C PRO A 541 -0.60 5.36 -16.09
N LEU A 542 -1.47 5.89 -15.21
CA LEU A 542 -1.52 7.32 -14.92
C LEU A 542 -0.22 7.88 -14.32
N PHE A 543 0.40 7.14 -13.39
CA PHE A 543 1.67 7.57 -12.81
C PHE A 543 2.78 7.49 -13.86
N ALA A 544 2.79 6.46 -14.70
CA ALA A 544 3.75 6.35 -15.80
C ALA A 544 3.61 7.51 -16.79
N ALA A 545 2.38 7.87 -17.19
CA ALA A 545 2.15 9.03 -18.06
C ALA A 545 2.57 10.35 -17.40
N PHE A 546 2.22 10.54 -16.12
CA PHE A 546 2.62 11.70 -15.33
C PHE A 546 4.15 11.86 -15.22
N VAL A 547 4.88 10.81 -14.84
CA VAL A 547 6.35 10.88 -14.73
C VAL A 547 6.99 11.03 -16.12
N GLY A 548 6.39 10.45 -17.17
CA GLY A 548 6.82 10.68 -18.55
C GLY A 548 6.72 12.17 -18.93
N ALA A 549 5.62 12.83 -18.55
CA ALA A 549 5.46 14.27 -18.74
C ALA A 549 6.46 15.09 -17.90
N ALA A 550 6.74 14.69 -16.66
CA ALA A 550 7.74 15.33 -15.81
C ALA A 550 9.17 15.21 -16.38
N VAL A 551 9.51 14.05 -16.95
CA VAL A 551 10.76 13.85 -17.70
C VAL A 551 10.85 14.79 -18.90
N ALA A 552 9.77 14.92 -19.67
CA ALA A 552 9.75 15.82 -20.83
C ALA A 552 9.88 17.29 -20.41
N TYR A 553 9.21 17.70 -19.33
CA TYR A 553 9.32 19.03 -18.74
C TYR A 553 10.75 19.34 -18.29
N ASN A 554 11.38 18.42 -17.55
CA ASN A 554 12.77 18.53 -17.12
C ASN A 554 13.76 18.67 -18.30
N ALA A 555 13.52 17.94 -19.39
CA ALA A 555 14.34 18.01 -20.58
C ALA A 555 14.21 19.36 -21.31
N ALA A 556 12.99 19.92 -21.36
CA ALA A 556 12.73 21.22 -21.98
C ALA A 556 13.44 22.37 -21.24
N ASP A 557 13.48 22.32 -19.90
CA ASP A 557 14.17 23.33 -19.07
C ASP A 557 15.71 23.27 -19.20
N ARG A 558 16.26 22.14 -19.66
CA ARG A 558 17.71 21.94 -19.85
C ARG A 558 18.24 22.31 -21.24
N LEU A 559 17.38 22.68 -22.20
CA LEU A 559 17.85 23.05 -23.53
C LEU A 559 18.61 24.39 -23.47
N PRO A 560 19.85 24.47 -24.01
CA PRO A 560 20.60 25.71 -24.01
C PRO A 560 19.94 26.74 -24.94
N VAL A 561 19.83 27.98 -24.47
CA VAL A 561 19.64 29.14 -25.34
C VAL A 561 20.76 29.13 -26.36
N GLU A 562 20.45 29.09 -27.66
CA GLU A 562 21.43 29.38 -28.71
C GLU A 562 21.98 30.79 -28.45
N LEU A 563 23.21 30.88 -27.94
CA LEU A 563 23.95 32.13 -27.97
C LEU A 563 24.24 32.41 -29.44
N GLU A 564 23.54 33.40 -30.01
CA GLU A 564 23.89 33.97 -31.30
C GLU A 564 25.41 34.23 -31.29
N THR A 565 26.12 33.52 -32.16
CA THR A 565 27.52 33.82 -32.43
C THR A 565 27.60 35.27 -32.89
N VAL A 566 28.27 36.09 -32.10
CA VAL A 566 28.61 37.48 -32.45
C VAL A 566 29.38 37.44 -33.77
N ASP A 567 28.77 37.94 -34.84
CA ASP A 567 29.45 38.16 -36.11
C ASP A 567 30.44 39.34 -35.99
N ALA A 568 31.68 39.04 -36.37
CA ALA A 568 32.84 39.90 -36.68
C ALA A 568 33.61 40.59 -35.55
#